data_AF-A0A353GWV5-F1
#
_entry.id   AF-A0A353GWV5-F1
#
_cell.length_a   1.000
_cell.length_b   1.000
_cell.length_c   1.000
_cell.angle_alpha   90.00
_cell.angle_beta   90.00
_cell.angle_gamma   90.00
#
_symmetry.space_group_name_H-M   'P 1'
#
loop_
_entity.id
_entity.type
_entity.pdbx_description
1 polymer ?
#
loop_
_entity_poly.entity_id
_entity_poly.type
_entity_poly.pdbx_seq_one_letter_code
_entity_poly.pdbx_strand_id
1 'polypeptide(L)'
;MQYRTFAHQINRAKTLLDGLKTYGAELAGWGVTEEVATGFTNLYNQANQNEQKRNDLKASSRTATAEQEETMAELNKQYGVIKKLVRIALPEEAWPAFGFRAGEYAAKETEETVELKEGTV
;
A
#
# COMPACT_ATOMS: atom_id res chain seq x y z
N MET A 1 -20.67 24.17 5.94
CA MET A 1 -20.23 24.28 4.53
C MET A 1 -19.32 23.09 4.24
N GLN A 2 -19.81 22.04 3.56
CA GLN A 2 -19.02 20.82 3.31
C GLN A 2 -18.01 21.09 2.20
N TYR A 3 -16.72 21.01 2.53
CA TYR A 3 -15.67 21.03 1.52
C TYR A 3 -15.62 19.67 0.82
N ARG A 4 -16.30 19.59 -0.33
CA ARG A 4 -16.06 18.57 -1.36
C ARG A 4 -14.55 18.56 -1.65
N THR A 5 -13.95 17.37 -1.67
CA THR A 5 -12.54 16.96 -1.91
C THR A 5 -11.49 18.02 -2.32
N PHE A 6 -10.20 17.78 -2.01
CA PHE A 6 -9.10 18.67 -2.45
C PHE A 6 -9.12 19.00 -3.95
N ALA A 7 -9.39 18.01 -4.82
CA ALA A 7 -9.58 18.21 -6.25
C ALA A 7 -10.70 19.22 -6.58
N HIS A 8 -11.82 19.18 -5.86
CA HIS A 8 -12.92 20.14 -6.05
C HIS A 8 -12.51 21.56 -5.63
N GLN A 9 -11.74 21.70 -4.54
CA GLN A 9 -11.22 23.00 -4.10
C GLN A 9 -10.21 23.59 -5.09
N ILE A 10 -9.30 22.75 -5.61
CA ILE A 10 -8.31 23.14 -6.62
C ILE A 10 -9.02 23.59 -7.91
N ASN A 11 -10.05 22.86 -8.36
CA ASN A 11 -10.82 23.25 -9.53
C ASN A 11 -11.55 24.59 -9.35
N ARG A 12 -12.09 24.87 -8.17
CA ARG A 12 -12.68 26.18 -7.88
C ARG A 12 -11.64 27.30 -7.88
N ALA A 13 -10.47 27.06 -7.31
CA ALA A 13 -9.37 28.02 -7.33
C ALA A 13 -8.89 28.30 -8.77
N LYS A 14 -8.87 27.27 -9.63
CA LYS A 14 -8.61 27.41 -11.06
C LYS A 14 -9.62 28.34 -11.74
N THR A 15 -10.91 28.08 -11.54
CA THR A 15 -11.98 28.93 -12.11
C THR A 15 -11.86 30.37 -11.63
N LEU A 16 -11.50 30.59 -10.36
CA LEU A 16 -11.27 31.94 -9.85
C LEU A 16 -10.04 32.60 -10.50
N LEU A 17 -8.93 31.87 -10.68
CA LEU A 17 -7.75 32.37 -11.40
C LEU A 17 -8.08 32.77 -12.83
N ASP A 18 -8.89 31.98 -13.53
CA ASP A 18 -9.31 32.30 -14.89
C ASP A 18 -10.13 33.60 -14.91
N GLY A 19 -11.05 33.78 -13.97
CA GLY A 19 -11.78 35.05 -13.79
C GLY A 19 -10.87 36.23 -13.45
N LEU A 20 -9.87 36.04 -12.59
CA LEU A 20 -8.88 37.07 -12.25
C LEU A 20 -8.01 37.48 -13.44
N LYS A 21 -7.69 36.57 -14.36
CA LYS A 21 -6.97 36.91 -15.59
C LYS A 21 -7.81 37.74 -16.54
N THR A 22 -9.12 37.49 -16.59
CA THR A 22 -10.03 38.20 -17.48
C THR A 22 -10.44 39.57 -16.93
N TYR A 23 -10.73 39.67 -15.62
CA TYR A 23 -11.32 40.86 -15.00
C TYR A 23 -10.46 41.51 -13.91
N GLY A 24 -9.21 41.05 -13.73
CA GLY A 24 -8.35 41.50 -12.62
C GLY A 24 -8.07 43.01 -12.63
N ALA A 25 -7.95 43.61 -13.81
CA ALA A 25 -7.74 45.06 -13.94
C ALA A 25 -8.91 45.88 -13.39
N GLU A 26 -10.14 45.39 -13.54
CA GLU A 26 -11.36 46.04 -13.01
C GLU A 26 -11.45 45.90 -11.48
N LEU A 27 -10.81 44.86 -10.93
CA LEU A 27 -10.77 44.59 -9.49
C LEU A 27 -9.58 45.24 -8.78
N ALA A 28 -8.69 45.90 -9.51
CA ALA A 28 -7.51 46.57 -8.94
C ALA A 28 -7.88 47.61 -7.88
N GLY A 29 -8.98 48.36 -8.09
CA GLY A 29 -9.50 49.33 -7.12
C GLY A 29 -10.00 48.72 -5.80
N TRP A 30 -10.20 47.40 -5.77
CA TRP A 30 -10.62 46.64 -4.59
C TRP A 30 -9.46 45.88 -3.93
N GLY A 31 -8.21 46.16 -4.34
CA GLY A 31 -7.01 45.56 -3.75
C GLY A 31 -6.59 44.23 -4.37
N VAL A 32 -7.18 43.83 -5.51
CA VAL A 32 -6.68 42.71 -6.32
C VAL A 32 -5.51 43.22 -7.16
N THR A 33 -4.34 43.32 -6.52
CA THR A 33 -3.11 43.72 -7.20
C THR A 33 -2.49 42.55 -7.96
N GLU A 34 -1.52 42.85 -8.82
CA GLU A 34 -0.74 41.83 -9.52
C GLU A 34 0.03 40.92 -8.55
N GLU A 35 0.48 41.44 -7.39
CA GLU A 35 1.10 40.60 -6.36
C GLU A 35 0.12 39.61 -5.75
N VAL A 36 -1.13 40.02 -5.50
CA VAL A 36 -2.18 39.13 -4.98
C VAL A 36 -2.50 38.04 -5.99
N ALA A 37 -2.63 38.38 -7.28
CA ALA A 37 -2.89 37.41 -8.34
C ALA A 37 -1.73 36.42 -8.51
N THR A 38 -0.50 36.90 -8.43
CA THR A 38 0.72 36.08 -8.48
C THR A 38 0.80 35.14 -7.28
N GLY A 39 0.56 35.66 -6.07
CA GLY A 39 0.53 34.86 -4.84
C GLY A 39 -0.52 33.74 -4.90
N PHE A 40 -1.72 34.07 -5.37
CA PHE A 40 -2.79 33.09 -5.54
C PHE A 40 -2.46 32.02 -6.59
N THR A 41 -1.85 32.43 -7.71
CA THR A 41 -1.36 31.50 -8.76
C THR A 41 -0.33 30.52 -8.20
N ASN A 42 0.60 31.00 -7.39
CA ASN A 42 1.63 30.16 -6.78
C ASN A 42 1.02 29.13 -5.82
N LEU A 43 0.08 29.55 -4.96
CA LEU A 43 -0.63 28.64 -4.05
C LEU A 43 -1.42 27.58 -4.81
N TYR A 44 -2.13 27.97 -5.88
CA TYR A 44 -2.84 27.04 -6.75
C TYR A 44 -1.88 26.00 -7.36
N ASN A 45 -0.75 26.45 -7.92
CA ASN A 45 0.24 25.56 -8.53
C ASN A 45 0.81 24.58 -7.51
N GLN A 46 1.15 25.05 -6.31
CA GLN A 46 1.62 24.20 -5.21
C GLN A 46 0.56 23.17 -4.79
N ALA A 47 -0.69 23.59 -4.62
CA ALA A 47 -1.78 22.69 -4.26
C ALA A 47 -2.00 21.60 -5.34
N ASN A 48 -1.98 22.00 -6.62
CA ASN A 48 -2.12 21.08 -7.74
C ASN A 48 -0.95 20.08 -7.83
N GLN A 49 0.28 20.54 -7.64
CA GLN A 49 1.45 19.66 -7.57
C GLN A 49 1.38 18.67 -6.40
N ASN A 50 0.93 19.12 -5.23
CA ASN A 50 0.78 18.25 -4.06
C ASN A 50 -0.33 17.21 -4.27
N GLU A 51 -1.43 17.56 -4.93
CA GLU A 51 -2.50 16.63 -5.30
C GLU A 51 -1.98 15.53 -6.24
N GLN A 52 -1.19 15.90 -7.25
CA GLN A 52 -0.55 14.96 -8.17
C GLN A 52 0.39 14.01 -7.42
N LYS A 53 1.32 14.54 -6.62
CA LYS A 53 2.23 13.73 -5.79
C LYS A 53 1.49 12.75 -4.90
N ARG A 54 0.38 13.16 -4.28
CA ARG A 54 -0.43 12.27 -3.44
C ARG A 54 -1.03 11.12 -4.25
N ASN A 55 -1.52 11.41 -5.46
CA ASN A 55 -2.08 10.38 -6.32
C ASN A 55 -0.99 9.40 -6.80
N ASP A 56 0.19 9.89 -7.13
CA ASP A 56 1.35 9.05 -7.51
C ASP A 56 1.77 8.15 -6.35
N LEU A 57 1.95 8.71 -5.15
CA LEU A 57 2.29 7.94 -3.95
C LEU A 57 1.24 6.85 -3.65
N LYS A 58 -0.05 7.16 -3.85
CA LYS A 58 -1.12 6.17 -3.67
C LYS A 58 -1.03 5.06 -4.71
N ALA A 59 -0.68 5.37 -5.96
CA ALA A 59 -0.46 4.37 -6.99
C ALA A 59 0.74 3.49 -6.66
N SER A 60 1.89 4.10 -6.35
CA SER A 60 3.12 3.38 -5.96
C SER A 60 2.92 2.50 -4.73
N SER A 61 2.21 2.98 -3.71
CA SER A 61 1.90 2.20 -2.52
C SER A 61 1.07 0.94 -2.83
N ARG A 62 0.09 1.05 -3.75
CA ARG A 62 -0.70 -0.11 -4.19
C ARG A 62 0.15 -1.13 -4.94
N THR A 63 1.00 -0.67 -5.85
CA THR A 63 1.93 -1.54 -6.58
C THR A 63 2.87 -2.27 -5.63
N ALA A 64 3.54 -1.55 -4.73
CA ALA A 64 4.44 -2.14 -3.75
C ALA A 64 3.74 -3.14 -2.82
N THR A 65 2.46 -2.90 -2.49
CA THR A 65 1.66 -3.84 -1.69
C THR A 65 1.41 -5.14 -2.45
N ALA A 66 1.05 -5.06 -3.74
CA ALA A 66 0.84 -6.24 -4.57
C ALA A 66 2.15 -7.05 -4.75
N GLU A 67 3.27 -6.37 -5.00
CA GLU A 67 4.59 -7.00 -5.12
C GLU A 67 5.02 -7.70 -3.81
N GLN A 68 4.73 -7.07 -2.67
CA GLN A 68 5.00 -7.65 -1.35
C GLN A 68 4.12 -8.89 -1.11
N GLU A 69 2.83 -8.84 -1.45
CA GLU A 69 1.92 -9.98 -1.30
C GLU A 69 2.37 -11.18 -2.15
N GLU A 70 2.75 -10.95 -3.40
CA GLU A 70 3.28 -11.99 -4.29
C GLU A 70 4.58 -12.59 -3.74
N THR A 71 5.51 -11.73 -3.32
CA THR A 71 6.80 -12.17 -2.75
C THR A 71 6.59 -12.99 -1.48
N MET A 72 5.68 -12.56 -0.59
CA MET A 72 5.38 -13.27 0.65
C MET A 72 4.67 -14.61 0.39
N ALA A 73 3.80 -14.69 -0.62
CA ALA A 73 3.16 -15.94 -1.01
C ALA A 73 4.20 -16.98 -1.46
N GLU A 74 5.12 -16.59 -2.34
CA GLU A 74 6.19 -17.47 -2.80
C GLU A 74 7.17 -17.83 -1.67
N LEU A 75 7.55 -16.85 -0.84
CA LEU A 75 8.39 -17.09 0.33
C LEU A 75 7.76 -18.14 1.27
N ASN A 76 6.47 -17.99 1.58
CA ASN A 76 5.76 -18.93 2.46
C ASN A 76 5.65 -20.33 1.85
N LYS A 77 5.43 -20.42 0.54
CA LYS A 77 5.43 -21.69 -0.19
C LYS A 77 6.79 -22.38 -0.12
N GLN A 78 7.86 -21.66 -0.43
CA GLN A 78 9.22 -22.20 -0.36
C GLN A 78 9.61 -22.57 1.07
N TYR A 79 9.27 -21.73 2.05
CA TYR A 79 9.47 -22.01 3.46
C TYR A 79 8.80 -23.32 3.87
N GLY A 80 7.55 -23.56 3.44
CA GLY A 80 6.84 -24.81 3.68
C GLY A 80 7.52 -26.03 3.05
N VAL A 81 8.00 -25.92 1.82
CA VAL A 81 8.74 -26.99 1.13
C VAL A 81 10.05 -27.28 1.85
N ILE A 82 10.84 -26.26 2.16
CA ILE A 82 12.13 -26.41 2.86
C ILE A 82 11.92 -27.03 4.24
N LYS A 83 10.89 -26.61 4.99
CA LYS A 83 10.57 -27.24 6.28
C LYS A 83 10.32 -28.74 6.14
N LYS A 84 9.58 -29.16 5.10
CA LYS A 84 9.33 -30.59 4.85
C LYS A 84 10.63 -31.34 4.54
N LEU A 85 11.49 -30.76 3.70
CA LEU A 85 12.78 -31.36 3.35
C LEU A 85 13.70 -31.53 4.57
N VAL A 86 13.76 -30.53 5.46
CA VAL A 86 14.54 -30.61 6.71
C VAL A 86 14.09 -31.80 7.55
N ARG A 87 12.77 -32.03 7.68
CA ARG A 87 12.24 -33.18 8.43
C ARG A 87 12.58 -34.53 7.83
N ILE A 88 12.57 -34.62 6.50
CA ILE A 88 12.91 -35.86 5.80
C ILE A 88 14.40 -36.17 5.93
N ALA A 89 15.25 -35.14 5.88
CA ALA A 89 16.69 -35.31 5.76
C ALA A 89 17.44 -35.35 7.11
N LEU A 90 16.92 -34.73 8.16
CA LEU A 90 17.64 -34.52 9.41
C LEU A 90 16.88 -35.06 10.63
N PRO A 91 17.59 -35.55 11.66
CA PRO A 91 16.99 -36.03 12.89
C PRO A 91 16.39 -34.86 13.71
N GLU A 92 15.41 -35.15 14.57
CA GLU A 92 14.59 -34.15 15.27
C GLU A 92 15.42 -33.20 16.15
N GLU A 93 16.54 -33.66 16.69
CA GLU A 93 17.46 -32.87 17.51
C GLU A 93 18.06 -31.69 16.73
N ALA A 94 18.14 -31.79 15.40
CA ALA A 94 18.65 -30.73 14.54
C ALA A 94 17.57 -29.68 14.16
N TRP A 95 16.28 -29.98 14.32
CA TRP A 95 15.19 -29.11 13.87
C TRP A 95 15.14 -27.73 14.57
N PRO A 96 15.47 -27.57 15.86
CA PRO A 96 15.47 -26.25 16.50
C PRO A 96 16.40 -25.23 15.81
N ALA A 97 17.49 -25.68 15.18
CA ALA A 97 18.41 -24.80 14.43
C ALA A 97 17.74 -24.12 13.23
N PHE A 98 16.63 -24.69 12.73
CA PHE A 98 15.84 -24.17 11.63
C PHE A 98 14.54 -23.47 12.10
N GLY A 99 14.42 -23.21 13.40
CA GLY A 99 13.30 -22.47 13.98
C GLY A 99 12.01 -23.27 14.17
N PHE A 100 12.07 -24.60 14.16
CA PHE A 100 10.96 -25.45 14.57
C PHE A 100 10.79 -25.40 16.09
N ARG A 101 9.57 -25.20 16.60
CA ARG A 101 9.31 -25.20 18.05
C ARG A 101 8.91 -26.59 18.53
N ALA A 102 9.32 -26.94 19.76
CA ALA A 102 8.85 -28.15 20.43
C ALA A 102 7.32 -28.13 20.56
N GLY A 103 6.63 -29.17 20.07
CA GLY A 103 5.17 -29.29 20.11
C GLY A 103 4.42 -28.74 18.89
N GLU A 104 5.09 -28.07 17.94
CA GLU A 104 4.46 -27.53 16.73
C GLU A 104 3.98 -28.64 15.75
N TYR A 105 4.43 -29.89 15.95
CA TYR A 105 4.15 -31.02 15.06
C TYR A 105 3.77 -32.34 15.74
N ALA A 106 3.73 -32.41 17.09
CA ALA A 106 3.26 -33.59 17.82
C ALA A 106 1.75 -33.89 17.60
N ALA A 107 1.00 -32.92 17.07
CA ALA A 107 -0.46 -33.01 16.87
C ALA A 107 -0.89 -33.47 15.47
N LYS A 108 0.03 -33.76 14.54
CA LYS A 108 -0.33 -34.20 13.17
C LYS A 108 -0.07 -35.66 12.85
N GLU A 109 0.69 -36.38 13.67
CA GLU A 109 0.95 -37.81 13.42
C GLU A 109 -0.22 -38.72 13.79
N THR A 110 -1.21 -38.23 14.54
CA THR A 110 -2.32 -39.05 15.08
C THR A 110 -3.49 -39.27 14.12
N GLU A 111 -3.63 -38.51 13.02
CA GLU A 111 -4.77 -38.71 12.09
C GLU A 111 -4.41 -39.54 10.84
N GLU A 112 -3.16 -39.56 10.36
CA GLU A 112 -2.81 -40.28 9.11
C GLU A 112 -2.21 -41.69 9.32
N THR A 113 -1.83 -42.08 10.53
CA THR A 113 -1.28 -43.43 10.79
C THR A 113 -2.30 -44.48 11.24
N VAL A 114 -3.56 -44.11 11.46
CA VAL A 114 -4.60 -45.07 11.91
C VAL A 114 -5.27 -45.80 10.74
N GLU A 115 -5.39 -45.20 9.55
CA GLU A 115 -6.10 -45.86 8.43
C GLU A 115 -5.30 -46.94 7.67
N LEU A 116 -3.98 -47.04 7.86
CA LEU A 116 -3.16 -48.03 7.16
C LEU A 116 -2.94 -49.35 7.93
N LYS A 117 -3.56 -49.54 9.09
CA LYS A 117 -3.38 -50.76 9.91
C LYS A 117 -4.61 -51.65 10.11
N GLU A 118 -5.78 -51.30 9.59
CA GLU A 118 -7.01 -52.13 9.72
C GLU A 118 -7.53 -52.72 8.40
N GLY A 119 -6.63 -52.93 7.42
CA GLY A 119 -6.99 -53.49 6.10
C GLY A 119 -6.22 -54.77 5.75
N THR A 120 -6.06 -55.72 6.67
CA THR A 120 -5.63 -57.08 6.31
C THR A 120 -6.18 -58.10 7.31
N VAL A 121 -7.38 -58.62 7.04
CA VAL A 121 -7.75 -60.02 7.25
C VAL A 121 -8.62 -60.46 6.08
#